data_AF-A0A081EWN1-F1
#
_entry.id   AF-A0A081EWN1-F1
#
_cell.length_a   1.000
_cell.length_b   1.000
_cell.length_c   1.000
_cell.angle_alpha   90.00
_cell.angle_beta   90.00
_cell.angle_gamma   90.00
#
_symmetry.space_group_name_H-M   'P 1'
#
loop_
_entity.id
_entity.type
_entity.pdbx_description
1 polymer ?
#
loop_
_entity_poly.entity_id
_entity_poly.type
_entity_poly.pdbx_seq_one_letter_code
_entity_poly.pdbx_strand_id
1 'polypeptide(L)'
;MPLPLSLQVGVPGGVELFIVLFLATVVAVPLVLASLIIYLDAVDRNSRHVLAWTVAALLGGVVVWALYFVVRDEVGGNGLTVKSRP
;
A
#
# COMPACT_ATOMS: atom_id res chain seq x y z
N MET A 1 -19.19 -44.03 -0.14
CA MET A 1 -18.23 -43.09 0.47
C MET A 1 -18.23 -41.83 -0.38
N PRO A 2 -18.75 -40.68 0.09
CA PRO A 2 -18.63 -39.47 -0.71
C PRO A 2 -17.19 -38.93 -0.60
N LEU A 3 -16.68 -38.46 -1.74
CA LEU A 3 -15.29 -38.04 -1.99
C LEU A 3 -14.85 -36.88 -1.06
N PRO A 4 -13.54 -36.78 -0.75
CA PRO A 4 -13.02 -35.68 0.04
C PRO A 4 -13.36 -34.36 -0.66
N LEU A 5 -13.93 -33.41 0.09
CA LEU A 5 -14.07 -32.03 -0.38
C LEU A 5 -12.68 -31.56 -0.79
N SER A 6 -12.48 -31.43 -2.10
CA SER A 6 -11.38 -30.71 -2.70
C SER A 6 -11.16 -29.44 -1.88
N LEU A 7 -9.93 -29.24 -1.40
CA LEU A 7 -9.45 -27.97 -0.84
C LEU A 7 -10.13 -26.84 -1.63
N GLN A 8 -11.00 -26.10 -0.94
CA GLN A 8 -11.67 -24.94 -1.48
C GLN A 8 -10.58 -23.93 -1.83
N VAL A 9 -10.03 -24.07 -3.04
CA VAL A 9 -9.31 -23.00 -3.73
C VAL A 9 -10.38 -21.93 -3.89
N GLY A 10 -10.38 -20.98 -2.96
CA GLY A 10 -11.32 -19.87 -2.92
C GLY A 10 -11.31 -19.21 -4.29
N VAL A 11 -12.39 -19.39 -5.03
CA VAL A 11 -12.60 -18.68 -6.29
C VAL A 11 -12.56 -17.19 -5.94
N PRO A 12 -11.61 -16.40 -6.47
CA PRO A 12 -11.52 -14.98 -6.16
C PRO A 12 -12.77 -14.33 -6.75
N GLY A 13 -13.73 -13.98 -5.90
CA GLY A 13 -15.08 -13.60 -6.34
C GLY A 13 -16.06 -13.26 -5.23
N GLY A 14 -15.82 -13.79 -4.02
CA GLY A 14 -16.72 -13.61 -2.87
C GLY A 14 -16.51 -12.29 -2.11
N VAL A 15 -16.98 -12.26 -0.86
CA VAL A 15 -16.89 -11.09 0.04
C VAL A 15 -15.45 -10.61 0.26
N GLU A 16 -14.47 -11.49 0.06
CA GLU A 16 -13.04 -11.19 0.14
C GLU A 16 -12.62 -10.12 -0.86
N LEU A 17 -13.13 -10.15 -2.11
CA LEU A 17 -12.87 -9.09 -3.09
C LEU A 17 -13.47 -7.75 -2.65
N PHE A 18 -14.66 -7.77 -2.05
CA PHE A 18 -15.26 -6.56 -1.50
C PHE A 18 -14.41 -5.98 -0.37
N ILE A 19 -13.88 -6.83 0.51
CA ILE A 19 -12.99 -6.40 1.60
C ILE A 19 -11.71 -5.80 1.03
N VAL A 20 -11.05 -6.47 0.08
CA VAL A 20 -9.81 -5.98 -0.56
C VAL A 20 -10.08 -4.67 -1.30
N LEU A 21 -11.17 -4.59 -2.06
CA LEU A 21 -11.56 -3.38 -2.79
C LEU A 21 -11.85 -2.22 -1.83
N PHE A 22 -12.54 -2.50 -0.72
CA PHE A 22 -12.82 -1.51 0.30
C PHE A 22 -11.53 -0.98 0.93
N LEU A 23 -10.63 -1.86 1.36
CA LEU A 23 -9.31 -1.48 1.88
C LEU A 23 -8.50 -0.68 0.86
N ALA A 24 -8.47 -1.14 -0.40
CA ALA A 24 -7.79 -0.43 -1.48
C ALA A 24 -8.38 0.97 -1.69
N THR A 25 -9.71 1.11 -1.63
CA THR A 25 -10.41 2.40 -1.77
C THR A 25 -10.08 3.34 -0.61
N VAL A 26 -10.09 2.84 0.63
CA VAL A 26 -9.75 3.61 1.83
C VAL A 26 -8.34 4.21 1.73
N VAL A 27 -7.39 3.53 1.09
CA VAL A 27 -6.04 4.04 0.88
C VAL A 27 -5.95 4.92 -0.39
N ALA A 28 -6.57 4.50 -1.49
CA ALA A 28 -6.46 5.18 -2.78
C ALA A 28 -7.15 6.54 -2.79
N VAL A 29 -8.32 6.68 -2.14
CA VAL A 29 -9.09 7.93 -2.15
C VAL A 29 -8.30 9.09 -1.51
N PRO A 30 -7.74 8.98 -0.29
CA PRO A 30 -6.88 10.02 0.27
C PRO A 30 -5.67 10.35 -0.61
N LEU A 31 -5.02 9.34 -1.20
CA LEU A 31 -3.88 9.54 -2.09
C LEU A 31 -4.25 10.40 -3.30
N VAL A 32 -5.34 10.04 -3.97
CA VAL A 32 -5.83 10.76 -5.16
C VAL A 32 -6.27 12.18 -4.79
N LEU A 33 -6.96 12.35 -3.67
CA LEU A 33 -7.37 13.68 -3.20
C LEU A 33 -6.18 14.58 -2.87
N ALA A 34 -5.18 14.06 -2.15
CA ALA A 34 -3.96 14.80 -1.85
C ALA A 34 -3.21 15.20 -3.13
N SER A 35 -3.06 14.26 -4.07
CA SER A 35 -2.42 14.50 -5.37
C SER A 35 -3.18 15.54 -6.19
N LEU A 36 -4.53 15.51 -6.18
CA LEU A 36 -5.39 16.49 -6.85
C LEU A 36 -5.24 17.89 -6.25
N ILE A 37 -5.26 18.01 -4.92
CA ILE A 37 -5.07 19.31 -4.24
C ILE A 37 -3.71 19.91 -4.61
N ILE A 38 -2.65 19.10 -4.59
CA ILE A 38 -1.30 19.54 -4.94
C ILE A 38 -1.21 19.92 -6.42
N TYR A 39 -1.87 19.18 -7.32
CA TYR A 39 -1.97 19.55 -8.73
C TYR A 39 -2.62 20.92 -8.90
N LEU A 40 -3.77 21.15 -8.26
CA LEU A 40 -4.51 22.41 -8.35
C LEU A 40 -3.69 23.57 -7.79
N ASP A 41 -3.05 23.40 -6.62
CA ASP A 41 -2.15 24.41 -6.04
C ASP A 41 -0.96 24.72 -6.96
N ALA A 42 -0.34 23.70 -7.56
CA ALA A 42 0.78 23.89 -8.46
C ALA A 42 0.39 24.58 -9.78
N VAL A 43 -0.83 24.31 -10.28
CA VAL A 43 -1.39 24.97 -11.47
C VAL A 43 -1.70 26.43 -11.16
N ASP A 44 -2.34 26.71 -10.02
CA ASP A 44 -2.66 28.08 -9.57
C ASP A 44 -1.38 28.92 -9.42
N ARG A 45 -0.28 28.30 -8.94
CA ARG A 45 1.03 28.94 -8.83
C ARG A 45 1.84 28.97 -10.15
N ASN A 46 1.27 28.52 -11.26
CA ASN A 46 1.93 28.43 -12.57
C ASN A 46 3.30 27.72 -12.52
N SER A 47 3.39 26.63 -11.74
CA SER A 47 4.63 25.89 -11.57
C SER A 47 5.03 25.17 -12.85
N ARG A 48 6.31 25.27 -13.25
CA ARG A 48 6.84 24.52 -14.39
C ARG A 48 6.87 22.99 -14.16
N HIS A 49 6.71 22.54 -12.92
CA HIS A 49 6.90 21.15 -12.50
C HIS A 49 5.62 20.54 -11.90
N VAL A 50 4.44 21.02 -12.27
CA VAL A 50 3.14 20.53 -11.78
C VAL A 50 3.08 19.00 -11.74
N LEU A 51 3.40 18.34 -12.86
CA LEU A 51 3.34 16.87 -12.96
C LEU A 51 4.30 16.16 -12.01
N ALA A 52 5.49 16.73 -11.77
CA ALA A 52 6.45 16.14 -10.84
C ALA A 52 5.89 16.14 -9.41
N TRP A 53 5.27 17.24 -8.98
CA TRP A 53 4.64 17.35 -7.66
C TRP A 53 3.44 16.42 -7.50
N THR A 54 2.57 16.35 -8.52
CA THR A 54 1.41 15.46 -8.53
C THR A 54 1.81 13.98 -8.44
N VAL A 55 2.82 13.57 -9.24
CA VAL A 55 3.33 12.19 -9.23
C VAL A 55 4.04 11.87 -7.92
N ALA A 56 4.85 12.80 -7.40
CA ALA A 56 5.51 12.63 -6.10
C ALA A 56 4.48 12.46 -4.97
N ALA A 57 3.41 13.25 -4.97
CA ALA A 57 2.33 13.12 -4.00
C ALA A 57 1.61 11.77 -4.10
N LEU A 58 1.40 11.26 -5.33
CA LEU A 58 0.73 9.99 -5.56
C LEU A 58 1.60 8.79 -5.18
N LEU A 59 2.91 8.87 -5.41
CA LEU A 59 3.84 7.76 -5.13
C LEU A 59 4.50 7.84 -3.75
N GLY A 60 4.40 8.97 -3.04
CA GLY A 60 5.05 9.17 -1.74
C GLY A 60 4.66 8.10 -0.72
N GLY A 61 3.38 7.69 -0.70
CA GLY A 61 2.92 6.60 0.16
C GLY A 61 3.59 5.26 -0.15
N VAL A 62 3.82 4.95 -1.42
CA VAL A 62 4.52 3.71 -1.86
C VAL A 62 5.98 3.74 -1.39
N VAL A 63 6.65 4.89 -1.51
CA VAL A 63 8.04 5.06 -1.05
C VAL A 63 8.15 4.82 0.45
N VAL A 64 7.29 5.46 1.25
CA VAL A 64 7.27 5.28 2.72
C VAL A 64 6.98 3.83 3.09
N TRP A 65 6.05 3.19 2.40
CA TRP A 65 5.70 1.79 2.63
C TRP A 65 6.85 0.84 2.31
N ALA A 66 7.56 1.05 1.19
CA ALA A 66 8.75 0.26 0.84
C ALA A 66 9.87 0.43 1.87
N LEU A 67 10.13 1.67 2.31
CA LEU A 67 11.12 1.96 3.35
C LEU A 67 10.76 1.30 4.69
N TYR A 68 9.48 1.27 5.05
CA TYR A 68 9.01 0.58 6.24
C TYR A 68 9.37 -0.91 6.20
N PHE A 69 9.18 -1.58 5.06
CA PHE A 69 9.56 -3.00 4.93
C PHE A 69 11.05 -3.22 5.08
N VAL A 70 11.87 -2.39 4.43
CA VAL A 70 13.34 -2.46 4.55
C VAL A 70 13.75 -2.34 6.02
N VAL A 71 13.28 -1.29 6.71
CA VAL A 71 13.60 -1.07 8.13
C VAL A 71 13.06 -2.19 9.01
N ARG A 72 11.84 -2.67 8.75
CA ARG A 72 11.23 -3.78 9.49
C ARG A 72 12.06 -5.05 9.36
N ASP A 73 12.60 -5.33 8.17
CA ASP A 73 13.41 -6.51 7.92
C ASP A 73 14.80 -6.39 8.55
N GLU A 74 15.42 -5.21 8.46
CA GLU A 74 16.68 -4.87 9.15
C GLU A 74 16.58 -5.01 10.67
N VAL A 75 15.51 -4.49 11.28
CA VAL A 75 15.30 -4.55 12.73
C VAL A 75 14.75 -5.91 13.18
N GLY A 76 13.85 -6.51 12.40
CA GLY A 76 13.22 -7.80 12.68
C GLY A 76 14.18 -8.98 12.62
N GLY A 77 15.18 -8.94 11.75
CA GLY A 77 16.26 -9.95 11.69
C GLY A 77 17.12 -9.99 12.95
N ASN A 78 17.29 -8.86 13.64
CA ASN A 78 18.09 -8.77 14.88
C ASN A 78 17.34 -9.27 16.13
N GLY A 79 16.01 -9.39 16.08
CA GLY A 79 15.22 -9.92 17.19
C GLY A 79 15.37 -11.44 17.38
N LEU A 80 15.59 -12.18 16.29
CA LEU A 80 15.78 -13.63 16.32
C LEU A 80 17.19 -14.05 16.78
N THR A 81 18.20 -13.18 16.62
CA THR A 81 19.56 -13.44 17.12
C THR A 81 19.71 -13.10 18.61
N VAL A 82 18.91 -12.17 19.14
CA VAL A 82 18.91 -11.80 20.57
C VAL A 82 18.16 -12.80 21.45
N LYS A 83 17.09 -13.45 20.95
CA LYS A 83 16.34 -14.46 21.72
C LYS A 83 17.12 -15.78 21.94
N SER A 84 18.25 -15.96 21.26
CA SER A 84 19.07 -17.17 21.32
C SER A 84 20.28 -17.09 22.26
N ARG A 85 20.40 -16.05 23.09
CA ARG A 85 21.38 -16.05 24.18
C ARG A 85 20.79 -16.73 25.42
N PRO A 86 21.46 -17.77 25.97
CA PRO A 86 21.03 -18.45 27.19
C PRO A 86 21.06 -17.53 28.41
#